data_AF-A0A208Y6V7-F1
#
_entry.id   AF-A0A208Y6V7-F1
#
_cell.length_a   1.000
_cell.length_b   1.000
_cell.length_c   1.000
_cell.angle_alpha   90.00
_cell.angle_beta   90.00
_cell.angle_gamma   90.00
#
_symmetry.space_group_name_H-M   'P 1'
#
loop_
_entity.id
_entity.type
_entity.pdbx_description
1 polymer ?
#
loop_
_entity_poly.entity_id
_entity_poly.type
_entity_poly.pdbx_seq_one_letter_code
_entity_poly.pdbx_strand_id
1 'polypeptide(L)'
;MIEHIPLNERQQRIDASGLPRDATSQFLQAARAWEERPAPSTLDEDSALVRSVCRQGRQLLSRLPLKSARDATQKDVAHVIFHLMADAAWRFFRHHAHPLYRDLTNNGTRPLRVDELAWQAAARLPGILPSEEELRAESELLQKDKDGLEINQGLFFSHLFTDRAIGSHLIRTMLRPLPQSFEYLDEFRKTGRVQLDKALVEAKAQAGFLTFQNLRYLNAEDDTTMVPFEVATDLILMHPDLRLGVMRGGVVDHPKYAGRRVFSAGINLTHIYRGKKSYLGFLTKNMGFFNKVHRGILPPGPDSLDAPLDEPESTVEKPWVAVIETFAIGGGCQLLLVADYVIAESGSFFSLPARKEGIIPGLANLRLPRFTGEALARQAIMFDKLFKVETPEGRTLVSEVVPPGEIEQAVERCAANALGAGMVSISANRKALRAQAEPMEVLRQYLVTYAREQAFCHLSEDLINNLEKNWNAKERKL
;
A
#
# COMPACT_ATOMS: atom_id res chain seq x y z
N MET A 1 7.16 -16.34 5.26
CA MET A 1 7.48 -15.78 6.60
C MET A 1 8.90 -16.17 6.98
N ILE A 2 9.60 -15.44 7.85
CA ILE A 2 10.96 -15.81 8.30
C ILE A 2 10.88 -17.09 9.14
N GLU A 3 11.50 -18.17 8.66
CA GLU A 3 11.55 -19.45 9.35
C GLU A 3 12.84 -19.61 10.15
N HIS A 4 12.76 -20.22 11.33
CA HIS A 4 13.92 -20.62 12.09
C HIS A 4 14.40 -22.00 11.60
N ILE A 5 15.48 -22.02 10.83
CA ILE A 5 16.10 -23.25 10.34
C ILE A 5 17.21 -23.65 11.33
N PRO A 6 17.23 -24.87 11.89
CA PRO A 6 18.30 -25.33 12.78
C PRO A 6 19.69 -25.34 12.11
N LEU A 7 20.76 -25.08 12.87
CA LEU A 7 22.12 -24.91 12.33
C LEU A 7 22.62 -26.13 11.52
N ASN A 8 22.36 -27.34 12.03
CA ASN A 8 22.71 -28.59 11.37
C ASN A 8 21.99 -28.75 10.02
N GLU A 9 20.72 -28.33 9.94
CA GLU A 9 19.96 -28.37 8.69
C GLU A 9 20.44 -27.34 7.67
N ARG A 10 20.84 -26.14 8.12
CA ARG A 10 21.37 -25.09 7.22
C ARG A 10 22.59 -25.58 6.44
N GLN A 11 23.57 -26.14 7.15
CA GLN A 11 24.81 -26.63 6.56
C GLN A 11 24.54 -27.80 5.60
N GLN A 12 23.74 -28.77 6.04
CA GLN A 12 23.39 -29.93 5.22
C GLN A 12 22.72 -29.54 3.90
N ARG A 13 21.75 -28.62 3.94
CA ARG A 13 21.05 -28.16 2.74
C ARG A 13 21.98 -27.39 1.80
N ILE A 14 22.80 -26.48 2.34
CA ILE A 14 23.74 -25.68 1.55
C ILE A 14 24.83 -26.54 0.91
N ASP A 15 25.33 -27.58 1.58
CA ASP A 15 26.36 -28.47 1.02
C ASP A 15 25.85 -29.29 -0.17
N ALA A 16 24.54 -29.53 -0.25
CA ALA A 16 23.90 -30.22 -1.36
C ALA A 16 23.75 -29.35 -2.65
N SER A 17 24.07 -28.06 -2.58
CA SER A 17 23.77 -27.07 -3.63
C SER A 17 24.68 -27.07 -4.85
N GLY A 18 25.90 -27.63 -4.72
CA GLY A 18 26.97 -27.42 -5.71
C GLY A 18 27.58 -26.00 -5.72
N LEU A 19 27.17 -25.11 -4.81
CA LEU A 19 27.81 -23.80 -4.63
C LEU A 19 29.24 -23.95 -4.07
N PRO A 20 30.16 -23.00 -4.34
CA PRO A 20 31.53 -23.07 -3.85
C PRO A 20 31.61 -23.10 -2.32
N ARG A 21 32.22 -24.15 -1.77
CA ARG A 21 32.30 -24.42 -0.32
C ARG A 21 32.88 -23.26 0.49
N ASP A 22 33.89 -22.57 -0.04
CA ASP A 22 34.50 -21.44 0.66
C ASP A 22 33.50 -20.28 0.81
N ALA A 23 32.72 -20.00 -0.22
CA ALA A 23 31.74 -18.92 -0.21
C ALA A 23 30.54 -19.24 0.70
N THR A 24 30.08 -20.49 0.70
CA THR A 24 28.99 -20.91 1.58
C THR A 24 29.41 -20.93 3.06
N SER A 25 30.65 -21.37 3.34
CA SER A 25 31.21 -21.36 4.69
C SER A 25 31.37 -19.95 5.23
N GLN A 26 31.87 -19.01 4.41
CA GLN A 26 31.98 -17.59 4.79
C GLN A 26 30.61 -16.98 5.09
N PHE A 27 29.60 -17.28 4.27
CA PHE A 27 28.23 -16.78 4.47
C PHE A 27 27.64 -17.28 5.78
N LEU A 28 27.74 -18.59 6.05
CA LEU A 28 27.25 -19.19 7.28
C LEU A 28 28.00 -18.67 8.52
N GLN A 29 29.32 -18.46 8.42
CA GLN A 29 30.09 -17.86 9.48
C GLN A 29 29.65 -16.41 9.76
N ALA A 30 29.42 -15.60 8.73
CA ALA A 30 28.94 -14.23 8.89
C ALA A 30 27.53 -14.19 9.51
N ALA A 31 26.62 -15.06 9.05
CA ALA A 31 25.27 -15.16 9.59
C ALA A 31 25.30 -15.57 11.07
N ARG A 32 26.12 -16.56 11.43
CA ARG A 32 26.32 -17.03 12.80
C ARG A 32 26.92 -15.96 13.70
N ALA A 33 27.92 -15.22 13.23
CA ALA A 33 28.55 -14.14 13.99
C ALA A 33 27.55 -13.03 14.35
N TRP A 34 26.57 -12.77 13.48
CA TRP A 34 25.47 -11.85 13.79
C TRP A 34 24.42 -12.48 14.72
N GLU A 35 24.04 -13.74 14.47
CA GLU A 35 23.04 -14.47 15.28
C GLU A 35 23.47 -14.65 16.75
N GLU A 36 24.74 -14.93 16.99
CA GLU A 36 25.34 -15.15 18.32
C GLU A 36 25.76 -13.84 18.99
N ARG A 37 25.54 -12.68 18.37
CA ARG A 37 25.91 -11.40 18.95
C ARG A 37 25.08 -11.16 20.23
N PRO A 38 25.72 -10.99 21.41
CA PRO A 38 25.00 -10.94 22.69
C PRO A 38 24.21 -9.63 22.89
N ALA A 39 24.69 -8.52 22.32
CA ALA A 39 24.05 -7.22 22.38
C ALA A 39 24.35 -6.38 21.11
N PRO A 40 23.42 -5.52 20.68
CA PRO A 40 23.68 -4.57 19.59
C PRO A 40 24.80 -3.60 19.97
N SER A 41 25.54 -3.12 18.98
CA SER A 41 26.57 -2.08 19.13
C SER A 41 26.16 -0.81 18.38
N THR A 42 27.13 -0.07 17.84
CA THR A 42 26.88 1.09 17.00
C THR A 42 26.25 0.69 15.67
N LEU A 43 25.52 1.64 15.06
CA LEU A 43 24.92 1.45 13.74
C LEU A 43 25.95 1.02 12.69
N ASP A 44 27.14 1.61 12.72
CA ASP A 44 28.20 1.34 11.73
C ASP A 44 28.77 -0.07 11.87
N GLU A 45 29.05 -0.53 13.10
CA GLU A 45 29.55 -1.88 13.36
C GLU A 45 28.53 -2.96 13.00
N ASP A 46 27.30 -2.80 13.49
CA ASP A 46 26.25 -3.79 13.26
C ASP A 46 25.82 -3.82 11.78
N SER A 47 25.76 -2.65 11.13
CA SER A 47 25.45 -2.59 9.71
C SER A 47 26.57 -3.21 8.86
N ALA A 48 27.84 -3.12 9.26
CA ALA A 48 28.93 -3.77 8.54
C ALA A 48 28.80 -5.31 8.56
N LEU A 49 28.43 -5.90 9.70
CA LEU A 49 28.19 -7.35 9.81
C LEU A 49 26.99 -7.79 8.98
N VAL A 50 25.86 -7.11 9.14
CA VAL A 50 24.61 -7.48 8.45
C VAL A 50 24.73 -7.24 6.94
N ARG A 51 25.43 -6.17 6.51
CA ARG A 51 25.81 -5.94 5.12
C ARG A 51 26.64 -7.10 4.58
N SER A 52 27.57 -7.64 5.38
CA SER A 52 28.36 -8.80 4.99
C SER A 52 27.46 -10.01 4.73
N VAL A 53 26.51 -10.30 5.63
CA VAL A 53 25.53 -11.39 5.47
C VAL A 53 24.70 -11.20 4.21
N CYS A 54 24.07 -10.03 4.04
CA CYS A 54 23.20 -9.75 2.89
C CYS A 54 23.98 -9.77 1.56
N ARG A 55 25.18 -9.19 1.50
CA ARG A 55 25.99 -9.16 0.28
C ARG A 55 26.43 -10.57 -0.12
N GLN A 56 26.93 -11.36 0.84
CA GLN A 56 27.35 -12.74 0.56
C GLN A 56 26.17 -13.62 0.15
N GLY A 57 25.02 -13.50 0.83
CA GLY A 57 23.82 -14.24 0.47
C GLY A 57 23.31 -13.90 -0.94
N ARG A 58 23.25 -12.61 -1.31
CA ARG A 58 22.91 -12.16 -2.67
C ARG A 58 23.89 -12.70 -3.72
N GLN A 59 25.19 -12.70 -3.43
CA GLN A 59 26.21 -13.29 -4.32
C GLN A 59 26.07 -14.81 -4.50
N LEU A 60 25.60 -15.52 -3.48
CA LEU A 60 25.29 -16.94 -3.60
C LEU A 60 24.03 -17.16 -4.44
N LEU A 61 22.96 -16.38 -4.21
CA LEU A 61 21.74 -16.45 -5.01
C LEU A 61 22.00 -16.16 -6.49
N SER A 62 22.87 -15.19 -6.81
CA SER A 62 23.22 -14.85 -8.20
C SER A 62 24.01 -15.93 -8.92
N ARG A 63 24.52 -16.95 -8.22
CA ARG A 63 25.19 -18.12 -8.81
C ARG A 63 24.21 -19.26 -9.13
N LEU A 64 22.99 -19.20 -8.59
CA LEU A 64 21.93 -20.14 -8.91
C LEU A 64 21.23 -19.71 -10.22
N PRO A 65 20.55 -20.64 -10.92
CA PRO A 65 19.63 -20.26 -11.98
C PRO A 65 18.58 -19.24 -11.50
N LEU A 66 17.94 -18.57 -12.47
CA LEU A 66 16.77 -17.72 -12.20
C LEU A 66 15.78 -18.47 -11.29
N LYS A 67 15.12 -17.75 -10.37
CA LYS A 67 14.26 -18.35 -9.35
C LYS A 67 13.23 -19.32 -9.93
N SER A 68 12.63 -19.00 -11.09
CA SER A 68 11.66 -19.89 -11.74
C SER A 68 12.24 -21.14 -12.44
N ALA A 69 13.57 -21.20 -12.62
CA ALA A 69 14.30 -22.30 -13.25
C ALA A 69 15.05 -23.20 -12.25
N ARG A 70 14.97 -22.91 -10.94
CA ARG A 70 15.64 -23.68 -9.89
C ARG A 70 14.96 -25.05 -9.70
N ASP A 71 15.76 -26.10 -9.60
CA ASP A 71 15.29 -27.43 -9.17
C ASP A 71 14.97 -27.46 -7.66
N ALA A 72 14.47 -28.60 -7.15
CA ALA A 72 14.08 -28.72 -5.74
C ALA A 72 15.25 -28.44 -4.78
N THR A 73 16.44 -28.96 -5.06
CA THR A 73 17.64 -28.76 -4.24
C THR A 73 18.07 -27.29 -4.25
N GLN A 74 18.08 -26.66 -5.42
CA GLN A 74 18.42 -25.25 -5.58
C GLN A 74 17.40 -24.33 -4.90
N LYS A 75 16.11 -24.68 -4.92
CA LYS A 75 15.07 -23.98 -4.17
C LYS A 75 15.28 -24.09 -2.66
N ASP A 76 15.57 -25.27 -2.14
CA ASP A 76 15.83 -25.48 -0.72
C ASP A 76 17.03 -24.68 -0.23
N VAL A 77 18.08 -24.60 -1.04
CA VAL A 77 19.29 -23.82 -0.73
C VAL A 77 19.00 -22.31 -0.76
N ALA A 78 18.30 -21.85 -1.80
CA ALA A 78 17.90 -20.46 -1.91
C ALA A 78 17.01 -20.03 -0.73
N HIS A 79 16.10 -20.92 -0.28
CA HIS A 79 15.26 -20.73 0.90
C HIS A 79 16.09 -20.50 2.16
N VAL A 80 17.11 -21.33 2.41
CA VAL A 80 18.02 -21.17 3.55
C VAL A 80 18.76 -19.83 3.50
N ILE A 81 19.36 -19.51 2.35
CA ILE A 81 20.12 -18.25 2.16
C ILE A 81 19.21 -17.05 2.40
N PHE A 82 18.02 -17.07 1.79
CA PHE A 82 17.02 -16.02 1.95
C PHE A 82 16.60 -15.83 3.41
N HIS A 83 16.29 -16.91 4.13
CA HIS A 83 15.87 -16.83 5.53
C HIS A 83 16.94 -16.27 6.44
N LEU A 84 18.19 -16.65 6.25
CA LEU A 84 19.30 -16.11 7.04
C LEU A 84 19.51 -14.61 6.80
N MET A 85 19.40 -14.15 5.55
CA MET A 85 19.45 -12.71 5.26
C MET A 85 18.26 -11.96 5.88
N ALA A 86 17.06 -12.50 5.76
CA ALA A 86 15.85 -11.87 6.29
C ALA A 86 15.85 -11.83 7.83
N ASP A 87 16.29 -12.90 8.51
CA ASP A 87 16.45 -12.92 9.97
C ASP A 87 17.52 -11.92 10.43
N ALA A 88 18.66 -11.87 9.73
CA ALA A 88 19.71 -10.90 10.02
C ALA A 88 19.19 -9.46 9.94
N ALA A 89 18.48 -9.12 8.87
CA ALA A 89 17.86 -7.80 8.69
C ALA A 89 16.78 -7.51 9.75
N TRP A 90 15.93 -8.48 10.08
CA TRP A 90 14.90 -8.34 11.12
C TRP A 90 15.52 -8.04 12.50
N ARG A 91 16.52 -8.81 12.92
CA ARG A 91 17.23 -8.57 14.19
C ARG A 91 17.94 -7.21 14.20
N PHE A 92 18.50 -6.81 13.06
CA PHE A 92 19.16 -5.51 12.91
C PHE A 92 18.18 -4.35 13.09
N PHE A 93 17.06 -4.37 12.36
CA PHE A 93 16.07 -3.29 12.43
C PHE A 93 15.39 -3.17 13.79
N ARG A 94 15.27 -4.27 14.56
CA ARG A 94 14.79 -4.24 15.95
C ARG A 94 15.54 -3.23 16.82
N HIS A 95 16.84 -3.04 16.58
CA HIS A 95 17.68 -2.15 17.38
C HIS A 95 17.97 -0.83 16.68
N HIS A 96 18.07 -0.85 15.35
CA HIS A 96 18.62 0.26 14.59
C HIS A 96 17.62 1.06 13.77
N ALA A 97 16.38 0.56 13.57
CA ALA A 97 15.40 1.28 12.76
C ALA A 97 14.97 2.61 13.41
N HIS A 98 14.72 2.62 14.74
CA HIS A 98 14.28 3.84 15.43
C HIS A 98 15.37 4.91 15.55
N PRO A 99 16.61 4.60 15.97
CA PRO A 99 17.68 5.59 15.96
C PRO A 99 17.96 6.15 14.56
N LEU A 100 17.97 5.29 13.53
CA LEU A 100 18.13 5.72 12.14
C LEU A 100 17.01 6.69 11.71
N TYR A 101 15.76 6.39 12.06
CA TYR A 101 14.64 7.29 11.76
C TYR A 101 14.83 8.65 12.42
N ARG A 102 15.21 8.67 13.71
CA ARG A 102 15.46 9.92 14.46
C ARG A 102 16.54 10.77 13.81
N ASP A 103 17.63 10.15 13.37
CA ASP A 103 18.71 10.83 12.64
C ASP A 103 18.22 11.41 11.30
N LEU A 104 17.64 10.56 10.44
CA LEU A 104 17.19 10.96 9.09
C LEU A 104 16.15 12.08 9.11
N THR A 105 15.26 12.05 10.10
CA THR A 105 14.16 13.01 10.23
C THR A 105 14.47 14.18 11.16
N ASN A 106 15.69 14.26 11.71
CA ASN A 106 16.05 15.24 12.75
C ASN A 106 14.99 15.30 13.88
N ASN A 107 14.75 14.14 14.52
CA ASN A 107 13.71 13.92 15.52
C ASN A 107 12.30 14.35 15.06
N GLY A 108 11.97 14.08 13.79
CA GLY A 108 10.67 14.38 13.19
C GLY A 108 10.51 15.83 12.68
N THR A 109 11.48 16.72 12.90
CA THR A 109 11.37 18.10 12.38
C THR A 109 11.55 18.18 10.86
N ARG A 110 12.16 17.16 10.25
CA ARG A 110 12.25 16.96 8.81
C ARG A 110 11.34 15.79 8.41
N PRO A 111 10.10 16.06 7.95
CA PRO A 111 9.18 15.01 7.53
C PRO A 111 9.66 14.37 6.22
N LEU A 112 9.88 13.06 6.24
CA LEU A 112 10.23 12.26 5.05
C LEU A 112 9.06 11.33 4.72
N ARG A 113 8.55 11.42 3.48
CA ARG A 113 7.54 10.48 3.00
C ARG A 113 8.15 9.08 2.87
N VAL A 114 7.29 8.05 2.79
CA VAL A 114 7.71 6.64 2.74
C VAL A 114 8.81 6.38 1.71
N ASP A 115 8.63 6.85 0.47
CA ASP A 115 9.63 6.62 -0.59
C ASP A 115 10.95 7.30 -0.27
N GLU A 116 10.91 8.60 0.06
CA GLU A 116 12.11 9.38 0.40
C GLU A 116 12.86 8.80 1.62
N LEU A 117 12.12 8.35 2.63
CA LEU A 117 12.68 7.70 3.81
C LEU A 117 13.35 6.37 3.45
N ALA A 118 12.73 5.56 2.58
CA ALA A 118 13.33 4.31 2.12
C ALA A 118 14.65 4.56 1.39
N TRP A 119 14.71 5.58 0.52
CA TRP A 119 15.91 5.91 -0.23
C TRP A 119 17.03 6.49 0.63
N GLN A 120 16.71 7.40 1.56
CA GLN A 120 17.71 7.93 2.48
C GLN A 120 18.20 6.86 3.45
N ALA A 121 17.33 5.97 3.93
CA ALA A 121 17.74 4.82 4.73
C ALA A 121 18.62 3.85 3.94
N ALA A 122 18.33 3.59 2.66
CA ALA A 122 19.17 2.76 1.80
C ALA A 122 20.57 3.36 1.58
N ALA A 123 20.69 4.68 1.46
CA ALA A 123 21.97 5.36 1.37
C ALA A 123 22.82 5.20 2.65
N ARG A 124 22.17 5.13 3.83
CA ARG A 124 22.85 4.86 5.12
C ARG A 124 23.14 3.38 5.35
N LEU A 125 22.37 2.48 4.73
CA LEU A 125 22.43 1.04 4.93
C LEU A 125 22.67 0.27 3.62
N PRO A 126 23.72 0.61 2.84
CA PRO A 126 23.96 -0.01 1.55
C PRO A 126 24.15 -1.52 1.70
N GLY A 127 23.52 -2.29 0.82
CA GLY A 127 23.55 -3.76 0.83
C GLY A 127 22.59 -4.41 1.84
N ILE A 128 22.01 -3.67 2.78
CA ILE A 128 20.93 -4.15 3.67
C ILE A 128 19.59 -3.73 3.08
N LEU A 129 19.35 -2.42 2.97
CA LEU A 129 18.20 -1.87 2.25
C LEU A 129 18.57 -1.70 0.78
N PRO A 130 17.64 -1.99 -0.16
CA PRO A 130 17.92 -1.83 -1.57
C PRO A 130 17.87 -0.37 -1.98
N SER A 131 18.84 0.03 -2.79
CA SER A 131 18.85 1.31 -3.48
C SER A 131 17.81 1.38 -4.60
N GLU A 132 17.47 2.59 -5.05
CA GLU A 132 16.57 2.78 -6.19
C GLU A 132 17.12 2.12 -7.46
N GLU A 133 18.45 2.14 -7.66
CA GLU A 133 19.11 1.51 -8.80
C GLU A 133 18.99 -0.01 -8.78
N GLU A 134 19.22 -0.64 -7.62
CA GLU A 134 19.05 -2.10 -7.46
C GLU A 134 17.60 -2.52 -7.74
N LEU A 135 16.61 -1.76 -7.25
CA LEU A 135 15.20 -2.07 -7.51
C LEU A 135 14.81 -1.82 -8.96
N ARG A 136 15.36 -0.79 -9.61
CA ARG A 136 15.15 -0.54 -11.04
C ARG A 136 15.68 -1.72 -11.87
N ALA A 137 16.88 -2.21 -11.55
CA ALA A 137 17.45 -3.39 -12.19
C ALA A 137 16.60 -4.65 -11.95
N GLU A 138 16.17 -4.91 -10.71
CA GLU A 138 15.30 -6.04 -10.38
C GLU A 138 13.92 -5.94 -11.06
N SER A 139 13.41 -4.73 -11.30
CA SER A 139 12.13 -4.49 -11.98
C SER A 139 12.12 -4.90 -13.46
N GLU A 140 13.29 -5.15 -14.07
CA GLU A 140 13.38 -5.71 -15.43
C GLU A 140 13.14 -7.23 -15.47
N LEU A 141 13.13 -7.89 -14.32
CA LEU A 141 12.77 -9.30 -14.20
C LEU A 141 11.26 -9.47 -14.09
N LEU A 142 10.76 -10.64 -14.52
CA LEU A 142 9.42 -11.07 -14.14
C LEU A 142 9.34 -11.23 -12.62
N GLN A 143 8.16 -11.02 -12.05
CA GLN A 143 7.97 -11.10 -10.59
C GLN A 143 8.40 -12.47 -10.01
N LYS A 144 8.20 -13.54 -10.79
CA LYS A 144 8.61 -14.90 -10.43
C LYS A 144 10.12 -15.10 -10.35
N ASP A 145 10.89 -14.21 -10.96
CA ASP A 145 12.36 -14.26 -11.07
C ASP A 145 13.06 -13.23 -10.18
N LYS A 146 12.32 -12.37 -9.49
CA LYS A 146 12.86 -11.46 -8.47
C LYS A 146 13.40 -12.24 -7.26
N ASP A 147 14.55 -11.82 -6.76
CA ASP A 147 15.18 -12.37 -5.55
C ASP A 147 14.63 -11.73 -4.27
N GLY A 148 13.83 -10.66 -4.40
CA GLY A 148 12.97 -10.13 -3.36
C GLY A 148 13.65 -9.10 -2.47
N LEU A 149 14.43 -8.21 -3.07
CA LEU A 149 15.14 -7.14 -2.37
C LEU A 149 14.20 -6.26 -1.52
N GLU A 150 12.98 -6.05 -2.01
CA GLU A 150 11.94 -5.23 -1.38
C GLU A 150 11.48 -5.80 -0.02
N ILE A 151 11.78 -7.05 0.32
CA ILE A 151 11.42 -7.64 1.62
C ILE A 151 12.07 -6.85 2.77
N ASN A 152 13.31 -6.42 2.59
CA ASN A 152 13.99 -5.64 3.63
C ASN A 152 13.36 -4.26 3.86
N GLN A 153 12.70 -3.68 2.84
CA GLN A 153 11.90 -2.47 3.05
C GLN A 153 10.71 -2.78 3.96
N GLY A 154 10.01 -3.89 3.76
CA GLY A 154 8.89 -4.29 4.61
C GLY A 154 9.28 -4.61 6.05
N LEU A 155 10.44 -5.24 6.26
CA LEU A 155 10.98 -5.45 7.61
C LEU A 155 11.34 -4.12 8.30
N PHE A 156 11.95 -3.20 7.57
CA PHE A 156 12.30 -1.86 8.08
C PHE A 156 11.06 -1.08 8.51
N PHE A 157 10.07 -0.94 7.62
CA PHE A 157 8.83 -0.21 7.93
C PHE A 157 8.02 -0.87 9.05
N SER A 158 7.97 -2.21 9.09
CA SER A 158 7.31 -2.93 10.19
C SER A 158 7.89 -2.52 11.55
N HIS A 159 9.22 -2.43 11.66
CA HIS A 159 9.89 -1.97 12.87
C HIS A 159 9.65 -0.49 13.17
N LEU A 160 9.62 0.40 12.17
CA LEU A 160 9.27 1.81 12.42
C LEU A 160 7.89 1.95 13.05
N PHE A 161 6.92 1.17 12.56
CA PHE A 161 5.57 1.22 13.09
C PHE A 161 5.46 0.67 14.50
N THR A 162 6.42 -0.07 15.07
CA THR A 162 6.30 -0.57 16.46
C THR A 162 6.44 0.53 17.51
N ASP A 163 7.10 1.64 17.18
CA ASP A 163 7.22 2.79 18.07
C ASP A 163 6.07 3.76 17.85
N ARG A 164 5.46 4.20 18.95
CA ARG A 164 4.26 5.04 18.93
C ARG A 164 4.55 6.40 18.28
N ALA A 165 5.63 7.07 18.67
CA ALA A 165 5.97 8.41 18.17
C ALA A 165 6.39 8.36 16.69
N ILE A 166 7.29 7.44 16.34
CA ILE A 166 7.83 7.29 14.98
C ILE A 166 6.74 6.84 14.00
N GLY A 167 5.97 5.81 14.36
CA GLY A 167 4.90 5.30 13.52
C GLY A 167 3.83 6.37 13.26
N SER A 168 3.38 7.07 14.31
CA SER A 168 2.42 8.17 14.16
C SER A 168 2.98 9.33 13.35
N HIS A 169 4.24 9.71 13.56
CA HIS A 169 4.88 10.78 12.79
C HIS A 169 4.99 10.43 11.29
N LEU A 170 5.31 9.18 10.94
CA LEU A 170 5.33 8.74 9.54
C LEU A 170 3.93 8.77 8.91
N ILE A 171 2.90 8.30 9.62
CA ILE A 171 1.51 8.37 9.12
C ILE A 171 1.08 9.82 8.92
N ARG A 172 1.36 10.71 9.88
CA ARG A 172 1.08 12.16 9.76
C ARG A 172 1.83 12.81 8.60
N THR A 173 3.10 12.43 8.39
CA THR A 173 3.89 12.89 7.25
C THR A 173 3.23 12.53 5.93
N MET A 174 2.66 11.33 5.82
CA MET A 174 1.95 10.89 4.62
C MET A 174 0.61 11.61 4.39
N LEU A 175 -0.01 12.16 5.45
CA LEU A 175 -1.20 13.02 5.35
C LEU A 175 -0.92 14.44 4.86
N ARG A 176 0.35 14.87 4.79
CA ARG A 176 0.68 16.19 4.24
C ARG A 176 0.42 16.22 2.73
N PRO A 177 -0.04 17.35 2.16
CA PRO A 177 -0.19 17.49 0.72
C PRO A 177 1.11 17.14 -0.01
N LEU A 178 1.01 16.48 -1.16
CA LEU A 178 2.14 16.25 -2.03
C LEU A 178 2.70 17.59 -2.53
N PRO A 179 4.04 17.73 -2.67
CA PRO A 179 4.64 18.91 -3.29
C PRO A 179 4.02 19.26 -4.65
N GLN A 180 3.76 18.23 -5.47
CA GLN A 180 3.13 18.35 -6.78
C GLN A 180 1.72 18.95 -6.72
N SER A 181 1.00 18.79 -5.61
CA SER A 181 -0.35 19.35 -5.45
C SER A 181 -0.35 20.87 -5.46
N PHE A 182 0.73 21.52 -5.02
CA PHE A 182 0.85 22.97 -5.02
C PHE A 182 1.07 23.54 -6.43
N GLU A 183 1.64 22.76 -7.35
CA GLU A 183 1.85 23.16 -8.74
C GLU A 183 0.53 23.39 -9.48
N TYR A 184 -0.53 22.65 -9.09
CA TYR A 184 -1.85 22.71 -9.72
C TYR A 184 -2.89 23.52 -8.93
N LEU A 185 -2.59 23.92 -7.69
CA LEU A 185 -3.59 24.46 -6.76
C LEU A 185 -4.19 25.78 -7.24
N ASP A 186 -3.35 26.70 -7.72
CA ASP A 186 -3.82 28.01 -8.17
C ASP A 186 -4.61 27.92 -9.48
N GLU A 187 -4.19 27.04 -10.40
CA GLU A 187 -4.96 26.74 -11.60
C GLU A 187 -6.33 26.16 -11.22
N PHE A 188 -6.35 25.14 -10.35
CA PHE A 188 -7.59 24.49 -9.93
C PHE A 188 -8.56 25.47 -9.26
N ARG A 189 -8.06 26.38 -8.42
CA ARG A 189 -8.89 27.44 -7.80
C ARG A 189 -9.48 28.40 -8.82
N LYS A 190 -8.74 28.70 -9.89
CA LYS A 190 -9.15 29.66 -10.93
C LYS A 190 -10.14 29.05 -11.93
N THR A 191 -9.87 27.84 -12.38
CA THR A 191 -10.59 27.19 -13.48
C THR A 191 -11.64 26.20 -13.00
N GLY A 192 -11.52 25.74 -11.75
CA GLY A 192 -12.30 24.63 -11.22
C GLY A 192 -11.97 23.30 -11.90
N ARG A 193 -10.86 23.16 -12.63
CA ARG A 193 -10.57 21.93 -13.38
C ARG A 193 -9.08 21.71 -13.60
N VAL A 194 -8.60 20.50 -13.33
CA VAL A 194 -7.23 20.06 -13.66
C VAL A 194 -7.26 18.64 -14.23
N GLN A 195 -6.59 18.45 -15.38
CA GLN A 195 -6.38 17.15 -16.01
C GLN A 195 -5.00 16.62 -15.61
N LEU A 196 -4.96 15.49 -14.91
CA LEU A 196 -3.76 14.74 -14.56
C LEU A 196 -3.64 13.50 -15.47
N ASP A 197 -2.50 12.81 -15.49
CA ASP A 197 -2.30 11.65 -16.40
C ASP A 197 -3.41 10.59 -16.27
N LYS A 198 -3.71 10.16 -15.03
CA LYS A 198 -4.69 9.09 -14.75
C LYS A 198 -5.91 9.57 -14.00
N ALA A 199 -6.09 10.88 -13.82
CA ALA A 199 -7.17 11.43 -13.03
C ALA A 199 -7.64 12.78 -13.59
N LEU A 200 -8.93 13.06 -13.45
CA LEU A 200 -9.51 14.38 -13.70
C LEU A 200 -10.11 14.89 -12.40
N VAL A 201 -9.81 16.14 -12.04
CA VAL A 201 -10.44 16.82 -10.91
C VAL A 201 -11.25 18.02 -11.39
N GLU A 202 -12.51 18.11 -10.96
CA GLU A 202 -13.43 19.20 -11.31
C GLU A 202 -14.16 19.74 -10.08
N ALA A 203 -14.29 21.05 -9.97
CA ALA A 203 -15.13 21.73 -9.00
C ALA A 203 -16.49 22.03 -9.64
N LYS A 204 -17.58 21.57 -9.03
CA LYS A 204 -18.96 21.91 -9.42
C LYS A 204 -19.71 22.36 -8.18
N ALA A 205 -20.16 23.61 -8.19
CA ALA A 205 -20.67 24.27 -6.98
C ALA A 205 -19.68 24.11 -5.81
N GLN A 206 -20.10 23.50 -4.70
CA GLN A 206 -19.25 23.24 -3.53
C GLN A 206 -18.73 21.79 -3.46
N ALA A 207 -18.82 21.02 -4.55
CA ALA A 207 -18.34 19.64 -4.61
C ALA A 207 -17.15 19.50 -5.56
N GLY A 208 -16.12 18.77 -5.11
CA GLY A 208 -14.96 18.39 -5.91
C GLY A 208 -15.09 16.96 -6.42
N PHE A 209 -15.00 16.75 -7.72
CA PHE A 209 -15.15 15.48 -8.40
C PHE A 209 -13.79 14.95 -8.83
N LEU A 210 -13.37 13.84 -8.24
CA LEU A 210 -12.24 13.01 -8.67
C LEU A 210 -12.76 11.91 -9.59
N THR A 211 -12.41 11.99 -10.88
CA THR A 211 -12.70 10.93 -11.86
C THR A 211 -11.44 10.10 -12.12
N PHE A 212 -11.52 8.78 -11.91
CA PHE A 212 -10.44 7.86 -12.26
C PHE A 212 -10.38 7.63 -13.77
N GLN A 213 -9.19 7.76 -14.36
CA GLN A 213 -8.97 7.74 -15.81
C GLN A 213 -7.82 6.81 -16.24
N ASN A 214 -7.55 5.73 -15.51
CA ASN A 214 -6.74 4.63 -16.06
C ASN A 214 -7.60 3.71 -16.95
N LEU A 215 -8.18 4.30 -17.99
CA LEU A 215 -9.34 3.77 -18.73
C LEU A 215 -9.03 2.46 -19.46
N ARG A 216 -7.84 2.36 -20.07
CA ARG A 216 -7.37 1.15 -20.77
C ARG A 216 -7.40 -0.09 -19.87
N TYR A 217 -7.11 0.10 -18.59
CA TYR A 217 -7.03 -0.98 -17.60
C TYR A 217 -8.22 -0.97 -16.63
N LEU A 218 -9.38 -0.43 -17.04
CA LEU A 218 -10.60 -0.44 -16.22
C LEU A 218 -10.39 0.19 -14.84
N ASN A 219 -9.58 1.27 -14.79
CA ASN A 219 -9.18 1.93 -13.56
C ASN A 219 -8.45 1.00 -12.57
N ALA A 220 -7.69 0.04 -13.09
CA ALA A 220 -6.76 -0.74 -12.28
C ALA A 220 -5.65 0.16 -11.71
N GLU A 221 -5.31 -0.07 -10.45
CA GLU A 221 -4.30 0.66 -9.69
C GLU A 221 -2.90 0.12 -10.01
N ASP A 222 -1.97 1.03 -10.27
CA ASP A 222 -0.54 0.76 -10.31
C ASP A 222 0.24 1.97 -9.79
N ASP A 223 1.57 1.88 -9.79
CA ASP A 223 2.43 2.92 -9.22
C ASP A 223 2.28 4.27 -9.93
N THR A 224 1.84 4.28 -11.20
CA THR A 224 1.60 5.52 -11.96
C THR A 224 0.28 6.20 -11.60
N THR A 225 -0.68 5.44 -11.06
CA THR A 225 -2.01 5.98 -10.72
C THR A 225 -2.06 6.68 -9.36
N MET A 226 -1.17 6.32 -8.42
CA MET A 226 -1.27 6.76 -7.03
C MET A 226 -1.04 8.26 -6.85
N VAL A 227 0.00 8.81 -7.48
CA VAL A 227 0.32 10.25 -7.38
C VAL A 227 -0.81 11.12 -7.97
N PRO A 228 -1.32 10.87 -9.20
CA PRO A 228 -2.47 11.62 -9.71
C PRO A 228 -3.70 11.57 -8.81
N PHE A 229 -4.03 10.40 -8.22
CA PHE A 229 -5.17 10.28 -7.32
C PHE A 229 -4.98 11.05 -6.02
N GLU A 230 -3.78 10.99 -5.44
CA GLU A 230 -3.44 11.72 -4.23
C GLU A 230 -3.41 13.24 -4.46
N VAL A 231 -2.86 13.70 -5.59
CA VAL A 231 -2.87 15.12 -6.00
C VAL A 231 -4.30 15.63 -6.15
N ALA A 232 -5.17 14.91 -6.88
CA ALA A 232 -6.57 15.31 -7.01
C ALA A 232 -7.30 15.38 -5.66
N THR A 233 -6.99 14.44 -4.75
CA THR A 233 -7.52 14.43 -3.39
C THR A 233 -7.04 15.64 -2.58
N ASP A 234 -5.75 15.97 -2.64
CA ASP A 234 -5.17 17.14 -2.00
C ASP A 234 -5.82 18.44 -2.52
N LEU A 235 -5.98 18.56 -3.85
CA LEU A 235 -6.62 19.72 -4.48
C LEU A 235 -8.05 19.91 -3.96
N ILE A 236 -8.84 18.84 -3.87
CA ILE A 236 -10.20 18.88 -3.30
C ILE A 236 -10.16 19.32 -1.84
N LEU A 237 -9.25 18.76 -1.02
CA LEU A 237 -9.17 19.05 0.41
C LEU A 237 -8.66 20.46 0.70
N MET A 238 -7.71 20.98 -0.09
CA MET A 238 -7.13 22.33 0.05
C MET A 238 -7.99 23.45 -0.53
N HIS A 239 -8.98 23.14 -1.38
CA HIS A 239 -9.83 24.17 -1.98
C HIS A 239 -10.77 24.81 -0.93
N PRO A 240 -10.71 26.13 -0.71
CA PRO A 240 -11.44 26.78 0.39
C PRO A 240 -12.96 26.79 0.21
N ASP A 241 -13.47 26.67 -1.02
CA ASP A 241 -14.92 26.68 -1.30
C ASP A 241 -15.55 25.29 -1.46
N LEU A 242 -14.73 24.24 -1.61
CA LEU A 242 -15.24 22.88 -1.69
C LEU A 242 -15.55 22.36 -0.29
N ARG A 243 -16.65 21.64 -0.18
CA ARG A 243 -17.22 21.12 1.07
C ARG A 243 -17.43 19.61 1.01
N LEU A 244 -17.48 19.02 -0.18
CA LEU A 244 -17.72 17.61 -0.44
C LEU A 244 -16.74 17.10 -1.51
N GLY A 245 -16.22 15.89 -1.33
CA GLY A 245 -15.50 15.15 -2.37
C GLY A 245 -16.40 14.08 -3.00
N VAL A 246 -16.26 13.83 -4.30
CA VAL A 246 -16.96 12.78 -5.04
C VAL A 246 -15.92 11.98 -5.83
N MET A 247 -15.88 10.66 -5.64
CA MET A 247 -15.02 9.76 -6.41
C MET A 247 -15.86 8.93 -7.39
N ARG A 248 -15.46 8.87 -8.66
CA ARG A 248 -16.18 8.12 -9.69
C ARG A 248 -15.25 7.57 -10.77
N GLY A 249 -15.64 6.46 -11.38
CA GLY A 249 -14.96 5.92 -12.56
C GLY A 249 -15.25 6.70 -13.84
N GLY A 250 -14.23 6.91 -14.67
CA GLY A 250 -14.39 7.42 -16.03
C GLY A 250 -15.06 6.41 -16.98
N VAL A 251 -15.49 6.91 -18.14
CA VAL A 251 -16.02 6.09 -19.24
C VAL A 251 -14.87 5.35 -19.90
N VAL A 252 -14.94 4.03 -20.00
CA VAL A 252 -13.86 3.20 -20.54
C VAL A 252 -14.09 2.83 -22.01
N ASP A 253 -12.99 2.61 -22.74
CA ASP A 253 -13.00 2.14 -24.14
C ASP A 253 -12.56 0.66 -24.24
N HIS A 254 -12.79 -0.11 -23.18
CA HIS A 254 -12.45 -1.52 -23.16
C HIS A 254 -13.49 -2.33 -23.94
N PRO A 255 -13.12 -3.32 -24.79
CA PRO A 255 -14.07 -4.03 -25.67
C PRO A 255 -15.34 -4.57 -25.00
N LYS A 256 -15.22 -5.04 -23.76
CA LYS A 256 -16.34 -5.57 -22.95
C LYS A 256 -17.21 -4.50 -22.26
N TYR A 257 -16.66 -3.32 -22.02
CA TYR A 257 -17.27 -2.27 -21.19
C TYR A 257 -17.31 -0.91 -21.90
N ALA A 258 -17.18 -0.91 -23.22
CA ALA A 258 -17.11 0.31 -24.03
C ALA A 258 -18.33 1.22 -23.78
N GLY A 259 -18.06 2.50 -23.56
CA GLY A 259 -19.10 3.49 -23.29
C GLY A 259 -19.71 3.43 -21.88
N ARG A 260 -19.29 2.47 -21.03
CA ARG A 260 -19.71 2.39 -19.63
C ARG A 260 -18.71 3.06 -18.71
N ARG A 261 -19.19 3.59 -17.59
CA ARG A 261 -18.32 3.96 -16.47
C ARG A 261 -17.96 2.72 -15.66
N VAL A 262 -16.69 2.63 -15.26
CA VAL A 262 -16.17 1.55 -14.43
C VAL A 262 -15.42 2.15 -13.26
N PHE A 263 -15.85 1.87 -12.03
CA PHE A 263 -15.21 2.47 -10.85
C PHE A 263 -13.75 2.02 -10.71
N SER A 264 -13.49 0.73 -10.46
CA SER A 264 -12.12 0.21 -10.43
C SER A 264 -12.07 -1.32 -10.48
N ALA A 265 -11.14 -1.85 -11.28
CA ALA A 265 -10.84 -3.27 -11.38
C ALA A 265 -9.83 -3.79 -10.34
N GLY A 266 -9.45 -2.99 -9.35
CA GLY A 266 -8.47 -3.38 -8.33
C GLY A 266 -7.05 -3.12 -8.77
N ILE A 267 -6.09 -3.94 -8.35
CA ILE A 267 -4.67 -3.73 -8.71
C ILE A 267 -4.37 -4.24 -10.13
N ASN A 268 -3.43 -3.61 -10.83
CA ASN A 268 -3.00 -4.03 -12.15
C ASN A 268 -2.16 -5.31 -12.08
N LEU A 269 -2.83 -6.47 -12.20
CA LEU A 269 -2.21 -7.79 -12.10
C LEU A 269 -1.20 -8.05 -13.22
N THR A 270 -1.33 -7.40 -14.39
CA THR A 270 -0.30 -7.46 -15.44
C THR A 270 1.01 -6.88 -14.93
N HIS A 271 0.94 -5.70 -14.31
CA HIS A 271 2.13 -5.01 -13.79
C HIS A 271 2.77 -5.78 -12.64
N ILE A 272 1.95 -6.42 -11.77
CA ILE A 272 2.48 -7.33 -10.76
C ILE A 272 3.23 -8.48 -11.43
N TYR A 273 2.59 -9.23 -12.33
CA TYR A 273 3.22 -10.40 -12.97
C TYR A 273 4.52 -10.04 -13.71
N ARG A 274 4.55 -8.86 -14.33
CA ARG A 274 5.68 -8.32 -15.09
C ARG A 274 6.76 -7.65 -14.24
N GLY A 275 6.66 -7.71 -12.91
CA GLY A 275 7.68 -7.17 -12.01
C GLY A 275 7.69 -5.65 -11.87
N LYS A 276 6.67 -4.96 -12.41
CA LYS A 276 6.61 -3.49 -12.47
C LYS A 276 5.91 -2.82 -11.29
N LYS A 277 5.25 -3.60 -10.42
CA LYS A 277 4.64 -3.08 -9.18
C LYS A 277 5.68 -3.09 -8.06
N SER A 278 5.91 -1.94 -7.43
CA SER A 278 6.76 -1.84 -6.24
C SER A 278 6.03 -2.22 -4.96
N TYR A 279 6.81 -2.67 -3.97
CA TYR A 279 6.38 -2.86 -2.58
C TYR A 279 5.93 -1.53 -1.96
N LEU A 280 6.72 -0.46 -2.11
CA LEU A 280 6.43 0.84 -1.49
C LEU A 280 5.07 1.38 -1.93
N GLY A 281 4.67 1.14 -3.18
CA GLY A 281 3.34 1.52 -3.68
C GLY A 281 2.17 0.93 -2.88
N PHE A 282 2.35 -0.21 -2.19
CA PHE A 282 1.34 -0.73 -1.26
C PHE A 282 1.23 0.12 0.00
N LEU A 283 2.35 0.55 0.58
CA LEU A 283 2.36 1.41 1.78
C LEU A 283 1.87 2.82 1.45
N THR A 284 2.38 3.43 0.37
CA THR A 284 2.06 4.81 0.00
C THR A 284 0.59 4.97 -0.35
N LYS A 285 -0.02 4.01 -1.05
CA LYS A 285 -1.47 4.02 -1.30
C LYS A 285 -2.29 4.10 -0.01
N ASN A 286 -1.98 3.23 0.95
CA ASN A 286 -2.77 3.09 2.17
C ASN A 286 -2.56 4.25 3.15
N MET A 287 -1.38 4.87 3.19
CA MET A 287 -1.06 6.00 4.08
C MET A 287 -1.23 7.38 3.43
N GLY A 288 -1.18 7.47 2.09
CA GLY A 288 -1.39 8.67 1.29
C GLY A 288 -2.85 8.77 0.87
N PHE A 289 -3.13 8.59 -0.43
CA PHE A 289 -4.47 8.75 -1.03
C PHE A 289 -5.62 8.19 -0.17
N PHE A 290 -5.60 6.92 0.21
CA PHE A 290 -6.73 6.31 0.94
C PHE A 290 -6.89 6.91 2.34
N ASN A 291 -5.77 7.19 3.01
CA ASN A 291 -5.80 7.78 4.34
C ASN A 291 -6.21 9.25 4.29
N LYS A 292 -5.88 9.98 3.22
CA LYS A 292 -6.33 11.37 3.03
C LYS A 292 -7.82 11.46 2.72
N VAL A 293 -8.36 10.51 1.95
CA VAL A 293 -9.82 10.35 1.81
C VAL A 293 -10.46 10.08 3.17
N HIS A 294 -9.82 9.30 4.05
CA HIS A 294 -10.36 8.93 5.35
C HIS A 294 -10.18 9.98 6.47
N ARG A 295 -9.02 10.62 6.56
CA ARG A 295 -8.58 11.49 7.67
C ARG A 295 -8.38 12.94 7.27
N GLY A 296 -8.49 13.26 5.98
CA GLY A 296 -8.13 14.57 5.45
C GLY A 296 -6.61 14.77 5.34
N ILE A 297 -6.21 16.01 5.11
CA ILE A 297 -4.79 16.39 5.04
C ILE A 297 -4.32 17.00 6.36
N LEU A 298 -3.06 16.78 6.71
CA LEU A 298 -2.39 17.57 7.72
C LEU A 298 -1.79 18.81 7.04
N PRO A 299 -2.22 20.04 7.40
CA PRO A 299 -1.66 21.25 6.79
C PRO A 299 -0.13 21.34 6.97
N PRO A 300 0.59 21.99 6.04
CA PRO A 300 2.01 22.25 6.21
C PRO A 300 2.27 23.01 7.51
N GLY A 301 3.27 22.54 8.27
CA GLY A 301 3.65 23.14 9.54
C GLY A 301 4.77 22.36 10.24
N PRO A 302 5.27 22.88 11.37
CA PRO A 302 6.22 22.13 12.20
C PRO A 302 5.55 20.86 12.74
N ASP A 303 6.34 19.80 12.86
CA ASP A 303 5.97 18.54 13.50
C ASP A 303 7.23 17.96 14.16
N SER A 304 7.07 17.00 15.04
CA SER A 304 8.17 16.31 15.70
C SER A 304 7.71 14.98 16.27
N LEU A 305 8.65 14.21 16.79
CA LEU A 305 8.34 13.00 17.55
C LEU A 305 7.69 13.28 18.91
N ASP A 306 7.77 14.52 19.42
CA ASP A 306 7.17 14.93 20.70
C ASP A 306 5.77 15.53 20.54
N ALA A 307 5.19 15.47 19.33
CA ALA A 307 3.85 15.98 19.08
C ALA A 307 2.82 15.30 20.00
N PRO A 308 1.81 16.03 20.51
CA PRO A 308 0.85 15.51 21.48
C PRO A 308 -0.11 14.50 20.83
N LEU A 309 0.24 13.21 20.86
CA LEU A 309 -0.51 12.14 20.18
C LEU A 309 -1.89 11.85 20.77
N ASP A 310 -2.16 12.37 21.96
CA ASP A 310 -3.41 12.20 22.69
C ASP A 310 -4.38 13.37 22.46
N GLU A 311 -3.98 14.39 21.68
CA GLU A 311 -4.86 15.48 21.24
C GLU A 311 -5.67 15.10 19.99
N PRO A 312 -6.84 15.72 19.77
CA PRO A 312 -7.61 15.52 18.54
C PRO A 312 -6.81 15.85 17.28
N GLU A 313 -6.99 15.04 16.24
CA GLU A 313 -6.29 15.25 14.97
C GLU A 313 -6.65 16.60 14.32
N SER A 314 -5.61 17.39 14.04
CA SER A 314 -5.69 18.73 13.44
C SER A 314 -5.86 18.73 11.91
N THR A 315 -6.31 17.63 11.34
CA THR A 315 -6.47 17.48 9.89
C THR A 315 -7.63 18.30 9.33
N VAL A 316 -7.49 18.74 8.08
CA VAL A 316 -8.56 19.33 7.27
C VAL A 316 -9.20 18.21 6.47
N GLU A 317 -10.43 17.85 6.82
CA GLU A 317 -11.19 16.77 6.20
C GLU A 317 -12.54 17.25 5.64
N LYS A 318 -12.98 16.59 4.57
CA LYS A 318 -14.27 16.79 3.92
C LYS A 318 -14.96 15.44 3.78
N PRO A 319 -16.30 15.40 3.82
CA PRO A 319 -17.03 14.19 3.48
C PRO A 319 -16.79 13.75 2.03
N TRP A 320 -16.89 12.45 1.77
CA TRP A 320 -16.63 11.80 0.49
C TRP A 320 -17.77 10.87 0.07
N VAL A 321 -18.25 11.07 -1.16
CA VAL A 321 -19.21 10.19 -1.83
C VAL A 321 -18.48 9.32 -2.86
N ALA A 322 -18.69 8.01 -2.82
CA ALA A 322 -18.24 7.11 -3.88
C ALA A 322 -19.41 6.75 -4.80
N VAL A 323 -19.22 6.88 -6.12
CA VAL A 323 -20.25 6.61 -7.12
C VAL A 323 -19.83 5.42 -7.97
N ILE A 324 -20.56 4.31 -7.82
CA ILE A 324 -20.18 3.02 -8.37
C ILE A 324 -21.07 2.63 -9.54
N GLU A 325 -20.44 2.49 -10.68
CA GLU A 325 -21.01 1.90 -11.88
C GLU A 325 -20.17 0.68 -12.28
N THR A 326 -20.84 -0.39 -12.70
CA THR A 326 -20.27 -1.67 -13.10
C THR A 326 -19.66 -2.50 -11.95
N PHE A 327 -18.56 -2.07 -11.31
CA PHE A 327 -17.97 -2.77 -10.16
C PHE A 327 -16.88 -1.97 -9.43
N ALA A 328 -16.66 -2.30 -8.15
CA ALA A 328 -15.48 -1.91 -7.39
C ALA A 328 -14.76 -3.16 -6.85
N ILE A 329 -13.60 -3.47 -7.41
CA ILE A 329 -12.82 -4.68 -7.09
C ILE A 329 -11.54 -4.28 -6.37
N GLY A 330 -11.08 -5.09 -5.41
CA GLY A 330 -9.77 -4.94 -4.78
C GLY A 330 -9.59 -3.56 -4.11
N GLY A 331 -8.64 -2.76 -4.61
CA GLY A 331 -8.43 -1.37 -4.16
C GLY A 331 -9.66 -0.46 -4.32
N GLY A 332 -10.45 -0.67 -5.37
CA GLY A 332 -11.73 0.02 -5.54
C GLY A 332 -12.73 -0.30 -4.42
N CYS A 333 -12.84 -1.57 -4.04
CA CYS A 333 -13.69 -1.97 -2.90
C CYS A 333 -13.17 -1.38 -1.57
N GLN A 334 -11.84 -1.31 -1.41
CA GLN A 334 -11.22 -0.68 -0.23
C GLN A 334 -11.55 0.81 -0.10
N LEU A 335 -11.70 1.55 -1.21
CA LEU A 335 -12.12 2.96 -1.18
C LEU A 335 -13.53 3.15 -0.63
N LEU A 336 -14.43 2.17 -0.79
CA LEU A 336 -15.76 2.22 -0.21
C LEU A 336 -15.72 2.23 1.32
N LEU A 337 -14.71 1.59 1.90
CA LEU A 337 -14.54 1.47 3.35
C LEU A 337 -14.04 2.76 4.01
N VAL A 338 -13.75 3.81 3.23
CA VAL A 338 -13.35 5.14 3.68
C VAL A 338 -14.24 6.28 3.17
N ALA A 339 -15.22 5.98 2.32
CA ALA A 339 -16.25 6.92 1.91
C ALA A 339 -17.33 7.06 3.00
N ASP A 340 -17.99 8.21 3.10
CA ASP A 340 -19.12 8.38 4.03
C ASP A 340 -20.45 7.96 3.41
N TYR A 341 -20.55 8.03 2.08
CA TYR A 341 -21.76 7.68 1.35
C TYR A 341 -21.39 6.97 0.05
N VAL A 342 -22.10 5.87 -0.25
CA VAL A 342 -21.87 5.08 -1.46
C VAL A 342 -23.16 5.00 -2.24
N ILE A 343 -23.14 5.52 -3.47
CA ILE A 343 -24.21 5.40 -4.46
C ILE A 343 -23.77 4.33 -5.45
N ALA A 344 -24.63 3.36 -5.74
CA ALA A 344 -24.34 2.33 -6.73
C ALA A 344 -25.46 2.17 -7.77
N GLU A 345 -25.08 1.93 -9.02
CA GLU A 345 -26.01 1.51 -10.07
C GLU A 345 -26.41 0.05 -9.86
N SER A 346 -27.70 -0.25 -10.02
CA SER A 346 -28.20 -1.63 -10.01
C SER A 346 -27.46 -2.50 -11.04
N GLY A 347 -27.12 -3.72 -10.64
CA GLY A 347 -26.28 -4.66 -11.38
C GLY A 347 -24.78 -4.53 -11.08
N SER A 348 -24.37 -3.51 -10.32
CA SER A 348 -22.98 -3.37 -9.86
C SER A 348 -22.64 -4.41 -8.78
N PHE A 349 -21.35 -4.61 -8.54
CA PHE A 349 -20.88 -5.49 -7.47
C PHE A 349 -19.54 -5.04 -6.86
N PHE A 350 -19.23 -5.59 -5.69
CA PHE A 350 -17.94 -5.42 -5.01
C PHE A 350 -17.27 -6.76 -4.72
N SER A 351 -15.95 -6.77 -4.69
CA SER A 351 -15.18 -7.94 -4.24
C SER A 351 -13.78 -7.57 -3.76
N LEU A 352 -13.22 -8.44 -2.92
CA LEU A 352 -11.83 -8.38 -2.46
C LEU A 352 -11.15 -9.70 -2.84
N PRO A 353 -10.73 -9.89 -4.10
CA PRO A 353 -10.18 -11.15 -4.59
C PRO A 353 -8.72 -11.39 -4.15
N ALA A 354 -8.28 -10.76 -3.05
CA ALA A 354 -6.90 -10.72 -2.58
C ALA A 354 -6.27 -12.11 -2.42
N ARG A 355 -7.06 -13.13 -2.06
CA ARG A 355 -6.59 -14.52 -2.01
C ARG A 355 -6.20 -15.05 -3.39
N LYS A 356 -6.99 -14.76 -4.43
CA LYS A 356 -6.68 -15.09 -5.84
C LYS A 356 -5.58 -14.21 -6.41
N GLU A 357 -5.29 -13.07 -5.81
CA GLU A 357 -4.20 -12.17 -6.20
C GLU A 357 -2.89 -12.47 -5.43
N GLY A 358 -2.96 -13.21 -4.32
CA GLY A 358 -1.80 -13.56 -3.49
C GLY A 358 -1.26 -12.40 -2.64
N ILE A 359 -2.08 -11.41 -2.31
CA ILE A 359 -1.69 -10.21 -1.53
C ILE A 359 -2.65 -9.94 -0.38
N ILE A 360 -2.30 -9.03 0.53
CA ILE A 360 -3.22 -8.51 1.56
C ILE A 360 -4.07 -7.39 0.92
N PRO A 361 -5.40 -7.36 1.11
CA PRO A 361 -6.27 -6.32 0.55
C PRO A 361 -6.14 -4.99 1.32
N GLY A 362 -4.93 -4.45 1.42
CA GLY A 362 -4.63 -3.18 2.08
C GLY A 362 -5.15 -3.12 3.52
N LEU A 363 -5.96 -2.10 3.80
CA LEU A 363 -6.61 -1.90 5.10
C LEU A 363 -8.00 -2.55 5.19
N ALA A 364 -8.42 -3.38 4.22
CA ALA A 364 -9.74 -4.03 4.28
C ALA A 364 -9.88 -4.99 5.46
N ASN A 365 -8.81 -5.71 5.86
CA ASN A 365 -8.86 -6.58 7.04
C ASN A 365 -9.15 -5.80 8.32
N LEU A 366 -8.70 -4.53 8.38
CA LEU A 366 -9.00 -3.63 9.49
C LEU A 366 -10.43 -3.07 9.40
N ARG A 367 -10.88 -2.69 8.21
CA ARG A 367 -12.08 -1.85 8.04
C ARG A 367 -13.35 -2.63 7.73
N LEU A 368 -13.28 -3.69 6.92
CA LEU A 368 -14.46 -4.41 6.44
C LEU A 368 -15.33 -5.04 7.56
N PRO A 369 -14.75 -5.60 8.65
CA PRO A 369 -15.57 -6.15 9.73
C PRO A 369 -16.52 -5.15 10.38
N ARG A 370 -16.19 -3.85 10.38
CA ARG A 370 -17.06 -2.79 10.92
C ARG A 370 -18.34 -2.59 10.09
N PHE A 371 -18.28 -2.86 8.79
CA PHE A 371 -19.43 -2.75 7.90
C PHE A 371 -20.25 -4.04 7.85
N THR A 372 -19.57 -5.19 7.90
CA THR A 372 -20.15 -6.48 7.51
C THR A 372 -20.22 -7.52 8.63
N GLY A 373 -19.56 -7.26 9.76
CA GLY A 373 -19.28 -8.27 10.78
C GLY A 373 -18.15 -9.22 10.38
N GLU A 374 -17.57 -9.90 11.38
CA GLU A 374 -16.41 -10.78 11.21
C GLU A 374 -16.64 -11.93 10.22
N ALA A 375 -17.79 -12.60 10.29
CA ALA A 375 -18.07 -13.77 9.45
C ALA A 375 -18.10 -13.40 7.96
N LEU A 376 -18.76 -12.30 7.63
CA LEU A 376 -18.90 -11.86 6.25
C LEU A 376 -17.60 -11.26 5.71
N ALA A 377 -16.84 -10.55 6.54
CA ALA A 377 -15.51 -10.07 6.19
C ALA A 377 -14.56 -11.24 5.86
N ARG A 378 -14.59 -12.33 6.63
CA ARG A 378 -13.81 -13.55 6.32
C ARG A 378 -14.27 -14.20 5.02
N GLN A 379 -15.57 -14.29 4.75
CA GLN A 379 -16.07 -14.78 3.47
C GLN A 379 -15.56 -13.93 2.29
N ALA A 380 -15.56 -12.61 2.42
CA ALA A 380 -15.05 -11.70 1.42
C ALA A 380 -13.55 -11.89 1.15
N ILE A 381 -12.74 -11.85 2.21
CA ILE A 381 -11.28 -11.79 2.11
C ILE A 381 -10.65 -13.17 1.90
N MET A 382 -11.16 -14.20 2.58
CA MET A 382 -10.59 -15.55 2.57
C MET A 382 -11.30 -16.51 1.60
N PHE A 383 -12.50 -16.18 1.14
CA PHE A 383 -13.30 -17.06 0.28
C PHE A 383 -13.86 -16.36 -0.97
N ASP A 384 -13.32 -15.19 -1.31
CA ASP A 384 -13.62 -14.44 -2.53
C ASP A 384 -15.12 -14.11 -2.70
N LYS A 385 -15.85 -13.85 -1.60
CA LYS A 385 -17.28 -13.52 -1.66
C LYS A 385 -17.50 -12.27 -2.53
N LEU A 386 -18.46 -12.38 -3.44
CA LEU A 386 -19.00 -11.29 -4.24
C LEU A 386 -20.17 -10.62 -3.51
N PHE A 387 -20.16 -9.29 -3.45
CA PHE A 387 -21.25 -8.48 -2.93
C PHE A 387 -22.01 -7.85 -4.10
N LYS A 388 -23.19 -8.37 -4.42
CA LYS A 388 -24.09 -7.72 -5.38
C LYS A 388 -24.87 -6.62 -4.67
N VAL A 389 -24.99 -5.44 -5.25
CA VAL A 389 -25.51 -4.24 -4.55
C VAL A 389 -26.95 -4.38 -4.05
N GLU A 390 -27.75 -5.25 -4.68
CA GLU A 390 -29.13 -5.50 -4.31
C GLU A 390 -29.31 -6.50 -3.16
N THR A 391 -28.29 -7.31 -2.84
CA THR A 391 -28.44 -8.33 -1.78
C THR A 391 -28.30 -7.70 -0.40
N PRO A 392 -28.87 -8.32 0.66
CA PRO A 392 -28.72 -7.83 2.02
C PRO A 392 -27.25 -7.61 2.42
N GLU A 393 -26.35 -8.48 1.97
CA GLU A 393 -24.92 -8.34 2.20
C GLU A 393 -24.31 -7.18 1.43
N GLY A 394 -24.67 -6.98 0.16
CA GLY A 394 -24.15 -5.84 -0.60
C GLY A 394 -24.59 -4.49 -0.05
N ARG A 395 -25.82 -4.43 0.49
CA ARG A 395 -26.36 -3.23 1.16
C ARG A 395 -25.59 -2.83 2.42
N THR A 396 -24.75 -3.70 3.00
CA THR A 396 -23.85 -3.31 4.10
C THR A 396 -22.72 -2.36 3.67
N LEU A 397 -22.45 -2.26 2.36
CA LEU A 397 -21.42 -1.41 1.77
C LEU A 397 -21.99 -0.26 0.91
N VAL A 398 -23.33 -0.13 0.84
CA VAL A 398 -24.01 0.80 -0.06
C VAL A 398 -25.09 1.57 0.67
N SER A 399 -25.05 2.90 0.54
CA SER A 399 -26.06 3.78 1.11
C SER A 399 -27.30 3.85 0.22
N GLU A 400 -27.12 3.94 -1.10
CA GLU A 400 -28.20 4.07 -2.07
C GLU A 400 -27.91 3.24 -3.33
N VAL A 401 -28.91 2.49 -3.80
CA VAL A 401 -28.84 1.79 -5.09
C VAL A 401 -29.91 2.37 -5.99
N VAL A 402 -29.53 2.78 -7.20
CA VAL A 402 -30.44 3.38 -8.17
C VAL A 402 -30.43 2.61 -9.49
N PRO A 403 -31.53 2.64 -10.27
CA PRO A 403 -31.57 2.10 -11.62
C PRO A 403 -30.54 2.76 -12.56
N PRO A 404 -30.16 2.07 -13.64
CA PRO A 404 -29.37 2.68 -14.72
C PRO A 404 -30.03 3.96 -15.24
N GLY A 405 -29.22 5.00 -15.43
CA GLY A 405 -29.69 6.33 -15.89
C GLY A 405 -30.11 7.28 -14.77
N GLU A 406 -30.24 6.83 -13.51
CA GLU A 406 -30.61 7.69 -12.38
C GLU A 406 -29.42 8.15 -11.52
N ILE A 407 -28.19 7.73 -11.85
CA ILE A 407 -26.98 8.02 -11.07
C ILE A 407 -26.74 9.53 -10.91
N GLU A 408 -26.87 10.31 -11.98
CA GLU A 408 -26.61 11.75 -11.90
C GLU A 408 -27.58 12.43 -10.92
N GLN A 409 -28.86 12.09 -10.99
CA GLN A 409 -29.88 12.62 -10.07
C GLN A 409 -29.58 12.19 -8.62
N ALA A 410 -29.12 10.96 -8.40
CA ALA A 410 -28.75 10.48 -7.07
C ALA A 410 -27.55 11.27 -6.50
N VAL A 411 -26.54 11.53 -7.33
CA VAL A 411 -25.37 12.33 -6.94
C VAL A 411 -25.78 13.77 -6.60
N GLU A 412 -26.62 14.39 -7.44
CA GLU A 412 -27.14 15.74 -7.19
C GLU A 412 -27.94 15.81 -5.89
N ARG A 413 -28.85 14.85 -5.64
CA ARG A 413 -29.61 14.77 -4.38
C ARG A 413 -28.69 14.59 -3.17
N CYS A 414 -27.72 13.68 -3.26
CA CYS A 414 -26.78 13.42 -2.18
C CYS A 414 -25.95 14.68 -1.86
N ALA A 415 -25.44 15.36 -2.88
CA ALA A 415 -24.70 16.61 -2.71
C ALA A 415 -25.57 17.72 -2.13
N ALA A 416 -26.79 17.91 -2.63
CA ALA A 416 -27.72 18.90 -2.12
C ALA A 416 -28.09 18.64 -0.64
N ASN A 417 -28.31 17.38 -0.26
CA ASN A 417 -28.60 17.01 1.12
C ASN A 417 -27.40 17.26 2.04
N ALA A 418 -26.19 16.86 1.62
CA ALA A 418 -24.97 17.06 2.41
C ALA A 418 -24.64 18.55 2.60
N LEU A 419 -24.88 19.37 1.57
CA LEU A 419 -24.55 20.80 1.56
C LEU A 419 -25.68 21.71 2.09
N GLY A 420 -26.91 21.20 2.19
CA GLY A 420 -28.09 21.97 2.60
C GLY A 420 -28.19 22.27 4.10
N ALA A 421 -27.38 21.61 4.93
CA ALA A 421 -27.26 21.86 6.36
C ALA A 421 -25.87 22.42 6.71
N GLY A 422 -25.71 23.01 7.90
CA GLY A 422 -24.42 23.58 8.33
C GLY A 422 -23.27 22.55 8.33
N MET A 423 -22.28 22.75 7.47
CA MET A 423 -21.14 21.83 7.25
C MET A 423 -20.19 21.65 8.44
N VAL A 424 -20.27 22.50 9.47
CA VAL A 424 -19.39 22.38 10.65
C VAL A 424 -19.68 21.09 11.42
N SER A 425 -20.95 20.73 11.55
CA SER A 425 -21.37 19.53 12.29
C SER A 425 -20.97 18.24 11.58
N ILE A 426 -21.05 18.17 10.24
CA ILE A 426 -20.74 16.94 9.50
C ILE A 426 -19.25 16.58 9.59
N SER A 427 -18.33 17.55 9.45
CA SER A 427 -16.89 17.29 9.61
C SER A 427 -16.54 16.90 11.05
N ALA A 428 -17.16 17.53 12.06
CA ALA A 428 -16.92 17.16 13.46
C ALA A 428 -17.46 15.75 13.79
N ASN A 429 -18.66 15.40 13.34
CA ASN A 429 -19.23 14.07 13.50
C ASN A 429 -18.40 13.00 12.78
N ARG A 430 -17.94 13.31 11.56
CA ARG A 430 -17.04 12.44 10.80
C ARG A 430 -15.74 12.15 11.57
N LYS A 431 -15.11 13.19 12.14
CA LYS A 431 -13.94 13.02 13.03
C LYS A 431 -14.26 12.13 14.24
N ALA A 432 -15.38 12.37 14.91
CA ALA A 432 -15.76 11.63 16.11
C ALA A 432 -16.04 10.14 15.81
N LEU A 433 -16.77 9.84 14.73
CA LEU A 433 -17.01 8.48 14.25
C LEU A 433 -15.69 7.77 13.94
N ARG A 434 -14.79 8.45 13.24
CA ARG A 434 -13.46 7.93 12.92
C ARG A 434 -12.60 7.69 14.16
N ALA A 435 -12.57 8.63 15.10
CA ALA A 435 -11.81 8.50 16.34
C ALA A 435 -12.28 7.29 17.16
N GLN A 436 -13.58 7.00 17.16
CA GLN A 436 -14.12 5.78 17.78
C GLN A 436 -13.74 4.52 17.00
N ALA A 437 -13.84 4.56 15.67
CA ALA A 437 -13.81 3.37 14.84
C ALA A 437 -12.41 2.94 14.38
N GLU A 438 -11.49 3.90 14.24
CA GLU A 438 -10.09 3.69 13.85
C GLU A 438 -9.22 4.83 14.41
N PRO A 439 -8.89 4.82 15.72
CA PRO A 439 -7.86 5.70 16.28
C PRO A 439 -6.54 5.56 15.50
N MET A 440 -5.71 6.61 15.50
CA MET A 440 -4.38 6.59 14.85
C MET A 440 -3.52 5.40 15.31
N GLU A 441 -3.60 5.06 16.60
CA GLU A 441 -2.89 3.95 17.21
C GLU A 441 -3.29 2.58 16.63
N VAL A 442 -4.58 2.38 16.35
CA VAL A 442 -5.08 1.14 15.73
C VAL A 442 -4.56 0.99 14.30
N LEU A 443 -4.59 2.09 13.53
CA LEU A 443 -4.00 2.11 12.19
C LEU A 443 -2.49 1.80 12.25
N ARG A 444 -1.73 2.45 13.15
CA ARG A 444 -0.30 2.21 13.36
C ARG A 444 -0.03 0.73 13.66
N GLN A 445 -0.75 0.17 14.63
CA GLN A 445 -0.54 -1.22 15.04
C GLN A 445 -0.86 -2.21 13.92
N TYR A 446 -1.88 -1.93 13.10
CA TYR A 446 -2.17 -2.73 11.91
C TYR A 446 -1.03 -2.64 10.88
N LEU A 447 -0.46 -1.45 10.69
CA LEU A 447 0.64 -1.22 9.74
C LEU A 447 1.93 -1.98 10.10
N VAL A 448 2.16 -2.31 11.38
CA VAL A 448 3.26 -3.21 11.81
C VAL A 448 3.17 -4.55 11.07
N THR A 449 2.00 -5.19 11.12
CA THR A 449 1.77 -6.49 10.45
C THR A 449 1.71 -6.31 8.94
N TYR A 450 0.97 -5.29 8.47
CA TYR A 450 0.79 -5.06 7.04
C TYR A 450 2.12 -4.86 6.31
N ALA A 451 3.00 -4.00 6.83
CA ALA A 451 4.28 -3.70 6.20
C ALA A 451 5.12 -4.98 5.99
N ARG A 452 5.21 -5.83 7.02
CA ARG A 452 5.95 -7.09 6.96
C ARG A 452 5.28 -8.11 6.04
N GLU A 453 4.03 -8.45 6.31
CA GLU A 453 3.37 -9.56 5.63
C GLU A 453 3.11 -9.26 4.15
N GLN A 454 2.77 -8.00 3.80
CA GLN A 454 2.58 -7.61 2.41
C GLN A 454 3.86 -7.78 1.58
N ALA A 455 5.03 -7.50 2.14
CA ALA A 455 6.31 -7.71 1.47
C ALA A 455 6.53 -9.20 1.12
N PHE A 456 6.26 -10.11 2.06
CA PHE A 456 6.37 -11.55 1.80
C PHE A 456 5.31 -12.05 0.79
N CYS A 457 4.06 -11.60 0.92
CA CYS A 457 3.01 -11.95 -0.05
C CYS A 457 3.40 -11.52 -1.47
N HIS A 458 3.85 -10.27 -1.62
CA HIS A 458 4.19 -9.66 -2.91
C HIS A 458 5.25 -10.46 -3.71
N LEU A 459 6.17 -11.12 -3.03
CA LEU A 459 7.32 -11.82 -3.65
C LEU A 459 7.24 -13.35 -3.50
N SER A 460 6.09 -13.87 -3.07
CA SER A 460 5.84 -15.29 -2.90
C SER A 460 5.68 -16.05 -4.22
N GLU A 461 6.06 -17.33 -4.24
CA GLU A 461 5.75 -18.22 -5.37
C GLU A 461 4.22 -18.42 -5.52
N ASP A 462 3.49 -18.44 -4.41
CA ASP A 462 2.04 -18.61 -4.40
C ASP A 462 1.29 -17.46 -5.09
N LEU A 463 1.79 -16.22 -4.97
CA LEU A 463 1.26 -15.11 -5.75
C LEU A 463 1.35 -15.41 -7.26
N ILE A 464 2.49 -15.88 -7.74
CA ILE A 464 2.67 -16.22 -9.15
C ILE A 464 1.73 -17.35 -9.56
N ASN A 465 1.70 -18.44 -8.77
CA ASN A 465 0.81 -19.58 -9.02
C ASN A 465 -0.66 -19.14 -9.11
N ASN A 466 -1.08 -18.22 -8.24
CA ASN A 466 -2.42 -17.67 -8.22
C ASN A 466 -2.73 -16.82 -9.47
N LEU A 467 -1.80 -15.97 -9.91
CA LEU A 467 -1.97 -15.17 -11.13
C LEU A 467 -2.04 -16.04 -12.39
N GLU A 468 -1.23 -17.09 -12.46
CA GLU A 468 -1.25 -18.03 -13.58
C GLU A 468 -2.54 -18.86 -13.62
N LYS A 469 -3.02 -19.33 -12.47
CA LYS A 469 -4.21 -20.18 -12.36
C LYS A 469 -5.53 -19.42 -12.50
N ASN A 470 -5.64 -18.23 -11.89
CA ASN A 470 -6.92 -17.54 -11.74
C ASN A 470 -7.12 -16.39 -12.73
N TRP A 471 -6.06 -15.92 -13.40
CA TRP A 471 -6.12 -14.71 -14.22
C TRP A 471 -5.49 -14.85 -15.62
N ASN A 472 -5.00 -16.06 -15.97
CA ASN A 472 -4.33 -16.37 -17.24
C ASN A 472 -3.15 -15.43 -17.52
N ALA A 473 -2.31 -15.19 -16.50
CA ALA A 473 -1.25 -14.17 -16.58
C ALA A 473 -0.28 -14.33 -17.77
N LYS A 474 -0.02 -15.57 -18.20
CA LYS A 474 0.90 -15.90 -19.30
C LYS A 474 0.49 -15.29 -20.63
N GLU A 475 -0.80 -15.08 -20.86
CA GLU A 475 -1.35 -14.60 -22.13
C GLU A 475 -1.42 -13.07 -22.20
N ARG A 476 -1.17 -12.37 -21.09
CA ARG A 476 -1.36 -10.92 -20.96
C ARG A 476 -0.08 -10.16 -21.25
N LYS A 477 -0.20 -9.04 -21.97
CA LYS A 477 0.91 -8.14 -22.35
C LYS A 477 0.71 -6.75 -21.74
N LEU A 478 1.81 -6.00 -21.56
CA LEU A 478 1.80 -4.63 -21.03
C LEU A 478 0.95 -3.68 -21.90
#